data_AF-A0A965TD56-F1
#
_entry.id   AF-A0A965TD56-F1
#
_cell.length_a   1.000
_cell.length_b   1.000
_cell.length_c   1.000
_cell.angle_alpha   90.00
_cell.angle_beta   90.00
_cell.angle_gamma   90.00
#
_symmetry.space_group_name_H-M   'P 1'
#
loop_
_entity.id
_entity.type
_entity.pdbx_description
1 polymer ?
#
loop_
_entity_poly.entity_id
_entity_poly.type
_entity_poly.pdbx_seq_one_letter_code
_entity_poly.pdbx_strand_id
1 'polypeptide(L)'
;ESTTKVDLTRSIKVEFTSTVMPGLGWNFYPNQSSVNVHPGEILVVTFTAKNITNGVVAGQAIPSLSPGQASPYFKKLECFCFQRQELKAGETKIFPMRFYISTDLPKDINTVTLSYAFYSAVK
;
A
#
# COMPACT_ATOMS: atom_id res chain seq x y z
N GLU A 1 -18.84 -4.31 -21.29
CA GLU A 1 -18.70 -4.27 -19.82
C GLU A 1 -18.10 -5.60 -19.38
N SER A 2 -16.83 -5.62 -18.97
CA SER A 2 -16.20 -6.83 -18.46
C SER A 2 -16.37 -6.86 -16.94
N THR A 3 -17.44 -7.49 -16.48
CA THR A 3 -17.61 -7.81 -15.06
C THR A 3 -16.54 -8.84 -14.72
N THR A 4 -15.38 -8.39 -14.22
CA THR A 4 -14.28 -9.27 -13.82
C THR A 4 -14.79 -10.19 -12.71
N LYS A 5 -15.15 -11.42 -13.07
CA LYS A 5 -15.67 -12.42 -12.14
C LYS A 5 -14.57 -12.75 -11.14
N VAL A 6 -14.89 -12.65 -9.85
CA VAL A 6 -13.96 -13.02 -8.77
C VAL A 6 -13.68 -14.53 -8.85
N ASP A 7 -12.39 -14.90 -8.84
CA ASP A 7 -11.95 -16.29 -8.79
C ASP A 7 -11.85 -16.77 -7.33
N LEU A 8 -12.92 -17.36 -6.84
CA LEU A 8 -13.00 -17.91 -5.48
C LEU A 8 -12.18 -19.19 -5.28
N THR A 9 -11.68 -19.82 -6.36
CA THR A 9 -10.92 -21.08 -6.25
C THR A 9 -9.47 -20.87 -5.81
N ARG A 10 -8.99 -19.63 -5.92
CA ARG A 10 -7.61 -19.25 -5.63
C ARG A 10 -7.57 -18.15 -4.60
N SER A 11 -6.68 -18.30 -3.62
CA SER A 11 -6.41 -17.26 -2.62
C SER A 11 -4.97 -16.78 -2.77
N ILE A 12 -4.78 -15.46 -2.79
CA ILE A 12 -3.48 -14.80 -2.82
C ILE A 12 -3.25 -14.14 -1.48
N LYS A 13 -2.12 -14.45 -0.84
CA LYS A 13 -1.67 -13.72 0.34
C LYS A 13 -1.05 -12.40 -0.11
N VAL A 14 -1.57 -11.29 0.37
CA VAL A 14 -0.96 -9.97 0.18
C VAL A 14 -0.37 -9.52 1.50
N GLU A 15 0.93 -9.26 1.49
CA GLU A 15 1.67 -8.77 2.65
C GLU A 15 1.94 -7.28 2.49
N PHE A 16 1.79 -6.54 3.58
CA PHE A 16 2.02 -5.09 3.60
C PHE A 16 3.20 -4.79 4.50
N THR A 17 4.17 -4.08 3.94
CA THR A 17 5.31 -3.60 4.71
C THR A 17 5.44 -2.10 4.51
N SER A 18 5.97 -1.45 5.54
CA SER A 18 6.22 -0.03 5.53
C SER A 18 7.61 0.25 6.07
N THR A 19 8.25 1.28 5.54
CA THR A 19 9.53 1.77 6.01
C THR A 19 9.51 3.28 5.95
N VAL A 20 9.98 3.92 7.02
CA VAL A 20 10.18 5.36 7.05
C VAL A 20 11.67 5.63 6.96
N MET A 21 12.07 6.43 5.98
CA MET A 21 13.48 6.78 5.82
C MET A 21 13.94 7.71 6.94
N PRO A 22 15.21 7.61 7.36
CA PRO A 22 15.77 8.48 8.41
C PRO A 22 15.52 9.96 8.12
N GLY A 23 15.23 10.73 9.17
CA GLY A 23 15.03 12.17 9.08
C GLY A 23 13.60 12.64 8.77
N LEU A 24 12.66 11.74 8.44
CA LEU A 24 11.24 12.14 8.26
C LEU A 24 10.51 12.31 9.61
N GLY A 25 10.90 11.60 10.67
CA GLY A 25 10.24 11.73 11.99
C GLY A 25 8.76 11.32 11.97
N TRP A 26 8.41 10.35 11.12
CA TRP A 26 7.07 9.76 11.06
C TRP A 26 7.09 8.32 11.57
N ASN A 27 5.99 7.92 12.19
CA ASN A 27 5.65 6.51 12.38
C ASN A 27 4.63 6.15 11.30
N PHE A 28 4.98 5.23 10.42
CA PHE A 28 4.09 4.78 9.35
C PHE A 28 4.03 3.25 9.31
N TYR A 29 2.83 2.70 9.44
CA TYR A 29 2.59 1.26 9.50
C TYR A 29 1.26 0.85 8.87
N PRO A 30 1.20 -0.34 8.25
CA PRO A 30 -0.06 -0.91 7.85
C PRO A 30 -0.88 -1.30 9.09
N ASN A 31 -2.19 -1.07 9.05
CA ASN A 31 -3.09 -1.54 10.11
C ASN A 31 -3.29 -3.06 10.06
N GLN A 32 -3.00 -3.70 8.92
CA GLN A 32 -3.03 -5.14 8.70
C GLN A 32 -1.73 -5.57 8.03
N SER A 33 -0.96 -6.47 8.63
CA SER A 33 0.32 -6.94 8.06
C SER A 33 0.14 -7.82 6.83
N SER A 34 -1.00 -8.50 6.72
CA SER A 34 -1.35 -9.29 5.54
C SER A 34 -2.85 -9.52 5.43
N VAL A 35 -3.34 -9.73 4.21
CA VAL A 35 -4.71 -10.17 3.92
C VAL A 35 -4.68 -11.30 2.89
N ASN A 36 -5.72 -12.14 2.88
CA ASN A 36 -5.95 -13.10 1.80
C ASN A 36 -7.02 -12.52 0.88
N VAL A 37 -6.79 -12.56 -0.43
CA VAL A 37 -7.70 -11.99 -1.44
C VAL A 37 -7.91 -12.97 -2.58
N HIS A 38 -9.11 -12.97 -3.13
CA HIS A 38 -9.41 -13.69 -4.35
C HIS A 38 -9.11 -12.82 -5.58
N PRO A 39 -8.46 -13.34 -6.63
CA PRO A 39 -8.27 -12.56 -7.85
C PRO A 39 -9.60 -12.02 -8.41
N GLY A 40 -9.64 -10.74 -8.77
CA GLY A 40 -10.84 -9.99 -9.15
C GLY A 40 -11.58 -9.33 -7.98
N GLU A 41 -11.31 -9.74 -6.74
CA GLU A 41 -11.90 -9.14 -5.53
C GLU A 41 -11.26 -7.79 -5.23
N ILE A 42 -12.10 -6.79 -4.93
CA ILE A 42 -11.66 -5.47 -4.51
C ILE A 42 -11.60 -5.45 -2.99
N LEU A 43 -10.42 -5.11 -2.46
CA LEU A 43 -10.21 -4.91 -1.03
C LEU A 43 -9.75 -3.49 -0.72
N VAL A 44 -10.07 -3.06 0.51
CA VAL A 44 -9.58 -1.81 1.09
C VAL A 44 -8.77 -2.16 2.33
N VAL A 45 -7.53 -1.68 2.36
CA VAL A 45 -6.67 -1.74 3.54
C VAL A 45 -6.30 -0.33 3.97
N THR A 46 -5.93 -0.16 5.24
CA THR A 46 -5.57 1.13 5.79
C THR A 46 -4.14 1.13 6.30
N PHE A 47 -3.49 2.27 6.13
CA PHE A 47 -2.20 2.57 6.75
C PHE A 47 -2.36 3.77 7.67
N THR A 48 -1.63 3.77 8.77
CA THR A 48 -1.61 4.89 9.72
C THR A 48 -0.27 5.58 9.66
N ALA A 49 -0.27 6.90 9.47
CA ALA A 49 0.91 7.75 9.60
C ALA A 49 0.74 8.72 10.76
N LYS A 50 1.77 8.87 11.58
CA LYS A 50 1.82 9.85 12.66
C LYS A 50 3.12 10.64 12.59
N ASN A 51 3.00 11.96 12.59
CA ASN A 51 4.15 12.83 12.77
C ASN A 51 4.50 12.91 14.26
N ILE A 52 5.69 12.44 14.63
CA ILE A 52 6.18 12.45 16.02
C ILE A 52 7.11 13.64 16.31
N THR A 53 7.26 14.55 15.35
CA THR A 53 8.03 15.79 15.51
C THR A 53 7.16 16.94 16.04
N ASN A 54 7.82 18.03 16.43
CA ASN A 54 7.17 19.27 16.88
C ASN A 54 6.92 20.27 15.74
N GLY A 55 7.07 19.88 14.48
CA GLY A 55 6.92 20.74 13.31
C GLY A 55 6.03 20.14 12.23
N VAL A 56 5.67 20.93 11.24
CA VAL A 56 5.02 20.42 10.02
C VAL A 56 6.09 19.70 9.19
N VAL A 57 5.82 18.46 8.83
CA VAL A 57 6.72 17.66 8.01
C VAL A 57 5.97 17.15 6.78
N ALA A 58 6.65 17.15 5.64
CA ALA A 58 6.14 16.63 4.39
C ALA A 58 6.87 15.34 4.00
N GLY A 59 6.12 14.31 3.63
CA GLY A 59 6.63 13.04 3.16
C GLY A 59 5.99 12.60 1.86
N GLN A 60 6.70 11.74 1.11
CA GLN A 60 6.18 11.11 -0.09
C GLN A 60 6.43 9.60 -0.04
N ALA A 61 5.37 8.82 -0.32
CA ALA A 61 5.44 7.37 -0.36
C ALA A 61 5.84 6.86 -1.74
N ILE A 62 6.85 5.98 -1.78
CA ILE A 62 7.25 5.22 -2.97
C ILE A 62 6.85 3.76 -2.77
N PRO A 63 5.95 3.20 -3.60
CA PRO A 63 5.62 1.79 -3.57
C PRO A 63 6.68 0.91 -4.24
N SER A 64 6.80 -0.32 -3.75
CA SER A 64 7.46 -1.44 -4.42
C SER A 64 6.60 -2.70 -4.30
N LEU A 65 6.62 -3.56 -5.32
CA LEU A 65 5.87 -4.82 -5.34
C LEU A 65 6.81 -6.00 -5.63
N SER A 66 6.67 -7.06 -4.83
CA SER A 66 7.42 -8.30 -5.00
C SER A 66 6.47 -9.51 -5.02
N PRO A 67 6.69 -10.52 -5.89
CA PRO A 67 7.66 -10.51 -6.98
C PRO A 67 7.29 -9.45 -8.04
N GLY A 68 8.26 -8.89 -8.74
CA GLY A 68 8.02 -7.86 -9.77
C GLY A 68 7.05 -8.32 -10.88
N GLN A 69 6.98 -9.63 -11.13
CA GLN A 69 6.04 -10.26 -12.06
C GLN A 69 4.57 -10.05 -11.66
N ALA A 70 4.26 -9.80 -10.39
CA ALA A 70 2.90 -9.50 -9.93
C ALA A 70 2.47 -8.06 -10.24
N SER A 71 3.41 -7.16 -10.54
CA SER A 71 3.16 -5.73 -10.73
C SER A 71 2.11 -5.38 -11.79
N PRO A 72 2.11 -5.97 -13.01
CA PRO A 72 1.10 -5.64 -14.00
C PRO A 72 -0.32 -6.07 -13.59
N TYR A 73 -0.43 -7.07 -12.70
CA TYR A 73 -1.69 -7.64 -12.25
C TYR A 73 -2.23 -7.00 -10.97
N PHE A 74 -1.37 -6.36 -10.17
CA PHE A 74 -1.79 -5.63 -8.96
C PHE A 74 -2.25 -4.23 -9.33
N LYS A 75 -3.57 -3.99 -9.23
CA LYS A 75 -4.19 -2.73 -9.63
C LYS A 75 -4.59 -1.92 -8.40
N LYS A 76 -3.91 -0.80 -8.20
CA LYS A 76 -4.24 0.19 -7.16
C LYS A 76 -5.30 1.14 -7.73
N LEU A 77 -6.47 1.16 -7.11
CA LEU A 77 -7.60 1.98 -7.54
C LEU A 77 -7.52 3.38 -6.94
N GLU A 78 -7.03 3.50 -5.70
CA GLU A 78 -6.83 4.77 -5.01
C GLU A 78 -5.43 4.81 -4.42
N CYS A 79 -4.66 5.84 -4.77
CA CYS A 79 -3.26 5.94 -4.46
C CYS A 79 -2.99 7.28 -3.76
N PHE A 80 -2.80 7.25 -2.44
CA PHE A 80 -2.17 8.36 -1.69
C PHE A 80 -0.68 8.51 -2.05
N CYS A 81 -0.12 7.48 -2.69
CA CYS A 81 1.27 7.38 -3.04
C CYS A 81 1.57 8.32 -4.22
N PHE A 82 2.81 8.78 -4.29
CA PHE A 82 3.26 9.81 -5.22
C PHE A 82 2.74 11.23 -4.96
N GLN A 83 1.80 11.44 -4.04
CA GLN A 83 1.43 12.78 -3.59
C GLN A 83 2.22 13.17 -2.35
N ARG A 84 2.61 14.45 -2.27
CA ARG A 84 3.16 15.05 -1.06
C ARG A 84 2.09 15.04 0.03
N GLN A 85 2.37 14.37 1.13
CA GLN A 85 1.54 14.36 2.32
C GLN A 85 2.18 15.24 3.38
N GLU A 86 1.43 16.19 3.91
CA GLU A 86 1.86 17.03 5.02
C GLU A 86 1.13 16.60 6.29
N LEU A 87 1.87 16.53 7.39
CA LEU A 87 1.35 16.27 8.72
C LEU A 87 1.86 17.35 9.67
N LYS A 88 0.96 17.97 10.42
CA LYS A 88 1.29 18.87 11.52
C LYS A 88 1.93 18.11 12.68
N ALA A 89 2.51 18.85 13.62
CA ALA A 89 3.10 18.30 14.83
C ALA A 89 2.08 17.40 15.56
N GLY A 90 2.45 16.15 15.84
CA GLY A 90 1.60 15.17 16.52
C GLY A 90 0.43 14.62 15.67
N GLU A 91 0.20 15.12 14.46
CA GLU A 91 -0.95 14.74 13.63
C GLU A 91 -0.86 13.27 13.23
N THR A 92 -2.00 12.59 13.31
CA THR A 92 -2.18 11.22 12.85
C THR A 92 -3.19 11.21 11.71
N LYS A 93 -2.84 10.55 10.60
CA LYS A 93 -3.70 10.43 9.41
C LYS A 93 -3.79 8.97 8.99
N ILE A 94 -4.99 8.59 8.56
CA ILE A 94 -5.29 7.26 8.03
C ILE A 94 -5.34 7.35 6.51
N PHE A 95 -4.61 6.46 5.85
CA PHE A 95 -4.52 6.35 4.40
C PHE A 95 -5.20 5.05 3.94
N PRO A 96 -6.44 5.12 3.44
CA PRO A 96 -7.06 3.97 2.79
C PRO A 96 -6.37 3.71 1.45
N MET A 97 -6.16 2.44 1.13
CA MET A 97 -5.70 1.96 -0.16
C MET A 97 -6.66 0.90 -0.65
N ARG A 98 -7.31 1.20 -1.78
CA ARG A 98 -8.17 0.27 -2.48
C ARG A 98 -7.41 -0.40 -3.61
N PHE A 99 -7.45 -1.72 -3.68
CA PHE A 99 -6.75 -2.49 -4.72
C PHE A 99 -7.53 -3.75 -5.10
N TYR A 100 -7.13 -4.34 -6.23
CA TYR A 100 -7.49 -5.70 -6.61
C TYR A 100 -6.34 -6.36 -7.37
N ILE A 101 -6.38 -7.69 -7.49
CA ILE A 101 -5.42 -8.47 -8.27
C ILE A 101 -6.14 -9.06 -9.48
N SER A 102 -5.61 -8.89 -10.69
CA SER A 102 -6.21 -9.49 -11.89
C SER A 102 -6.23 -11.02 -11.80
N THR A 103 -7.28 -11.64 -12.35
CA THR A 103 -7.39 -13.09 -12.53
C THR A 103 -6.29 -13.67 -13.42
N ASP A 104 -5.63 -12.83 -14.23
CA ASP A 104 -4.55 -13.22 -15.14
C ASP A 104 -3.19 -13.40 -14.44
N LEU A 105 -3.11 -13.17 -13.11
CA LEU A 105 -1.87 -13.38 -12.34
C LEU A 105 -1.36 -14.83 -12.55
N PRO A 106 -0.07 -15.05 -12.88
CA PRO A 106 0.52 -16.39 -13.02
C PRO A 106 0.22 -17.29 -11.82
N LYS A 107 -0.17 -18.55 -12.06
CA LYS A 107 -0.70 -19.47 -11.04
C LYS A 107 0.30 -19.82 -9.94
N ASP A 108 1.59 -19.72 -10.22
CA ASP A 108 2.72 -19.94 -9.33
C ASP A 108 2.94 -18.80 -8.31
N ILE A 109 2.30 -17.64 -8.51
CA ILE A 109 2.36 -16.52 -7.57
C ILE A 109 1.21 -16.65 -6.57
N ASN A 110 1.51 -17.10 -5.35
CA ASN A 110 0.53 -17.20 -4.26
C ASN A 110 0.71 -16.11 -3.19
N THR A 111 1.83 -15.37 -3.24
CA THR A 111 2.14 -14.31 -2.28
C THR A 111 2.65 -13.08 -3.02
N VAL A 112 2.13 -11.93 -2.63
CA VAL A 112 2.53 -10.62 -3.15
C VAL A 112 2.83 -9.72 -1.97
N THR A 113 4.01 -9.14 -1.92
CA THR A 113 4.39 -8.17 -0.90
C THR A 113 4.34 -6.77 -1.51
N LEU A 114 3.52 -5.91 -0.91
CA LEU A 114 3.49 -4.48 -1.18
C LEU A 114 4.25 -3.74 -0.10
N SER A 115 5.36 -3.13 -0.49
CA SER A 115 6.20 -2.31 0.39
C SER A 115 6.00 -0.83 0.08
N TYR A 116 5.87 -0.02 1.14
CA TYR A 116 5.91 1.44 1.04
C TYR A 116 7.11 2.00 1.77
N ALA A 117 7.95 2.73 1.06
CA ALA A 117 9.03 3.52 1.65
C ALA A 117 8.64 4.99 1.63
N PHE A 118 8.63 5.64 2.80
CA PHE A 118 8.35 7.06 2.95
C PHE A 118 9.65 7.86 3.01
N TYR A 119 9.77 8.81 2.09
CA TYR A 119 10.91 9.73 2.00
C TYR A 119 10.50 11.12 2.46
N SER A 120 11.46 11.85 3.02
CA SER A 120 11.30 13.26 3.31
C SER A 120 11.12 14.05 2.00
N ALA A 121 10.06 14.83 1.93
CA ALA A 121 9.72 15.67 0.79
C ALA A 121 9.77 17.16 1.19
N VAL A 122 10.86 17.53 1.88
CA VAL A 122 11.15 18.93 2.22
C VAL A 122 11.23 19.73 0.91
N LYS A 123 10.40 20.77 0.78
CA LYS A 123 10.62 21.80 -0.23
C LYS A 123 11.63 22.79 0.33
#